data_AF-A0A947REI7-F1
#
_entry.id   AF-A0A947REI7-F1
#
_cell.length_a   1.000
_cell.length_b   1.000
_cell.length_c   1.000
_cell.angle_alpha   90.00
_cell.angle_beta   90.00
_cell.angle_gamma   90.00
#
_symmetry.space_group_name_H-M   'P 1'
#
loop_
_entity.id
_entity.type
_entity.pdbx_description
1 polymer ?
#
loop_
_entity_poly.entity_id
_entity_poly.type
_entity_poly.pdbx_seq_one_letter_code
_entity_poly.pdbx_strand_id
1 'polypeptide(L)'
;MEIKWIHLNPDKISGEEILEFRNRVIEHEGAASQVEIEALERQIVESAKDGTQYNLVALKNENIVAWASGIFSKVRLTDMIRMLFFDTDILGEQGVDNLLYQL
;
A
#
# COMPACT_ATOMS: atom_id res chain seq x y z
N MET A 1 -1.71 17.15 11.72
CA MET A 1 -2.50 16.63 10.56
C MET A 1 -2.93 15.22 10.91
N GLU A 2 -4.19 14.83 10.69
CA GLU A 2 -4.68 13.49 11.06
C GLU A 2 -4.63 12.56 9.84
N ILE A 3 -3.83 11.49 9.93
CA ILE A 3 -3.77 10.39 8.95
C ILE A 3 -4.45 9.18 9.61
N LYS A 4 -5.33 8.48 8.88
CA LYS A 4 -6.01 7.27 9.35
C LYS A 4 -5.74 6.10 8.41
N TRP A 5 -5.35 4.97 8.98
CA TRP A 5 -5.20 3.70 8.27
C TRP A 5 -6.50 2.90 8.31
N ILE A 6 -6.92 2.40 7.14
CA ILE A 6 -8.10 1.56 7.00
C ILE A 6 -7.68 0.24 6.36
N HIS A 7 -8.07 -0.87 6.98
CA HIS A 7 -7.96 -2.19 6.39
C HIS A 7 -8.98 -2.35 5.28
N LEU A 8 -8.49 -2.70 4.10
CA LEU A 8 -9.33 -3.11 3.00
C LEU A 8 -9.55 -4.61 3.08
N ASN A 9 -10.80 -5.02 2.99
CA ASN A 9 -11.12 -6.42 2.85
C ASN A 9 -10.54 -6.90 1.51
N PRO A 10 -9.73 -7.97 1.45
CA PRO A 10 -9.13 -8.45 0.20
C PRO A 10 -10.18 -8.70 -0.90
N ASP A 11 -11.39 -9.09 -0.49
CA ASP A 11 -12.52 -9.40 -1.37
C ASP A 11 -13.34 -8.18 -1.80
N LYS A 12 -13.07 -7.00 -1.22
CA LYS A 12 -13.86 -5.76 -1.39
C LYS A 12 -13.03 -4.56 -1.86
N ILE A 13 -11.81 -4.79 -2.32
CA ILE A 13 -11.11 -3.78 -3.09
C ILE A 13 -11.97 -3.51 -4.33
N SER A 14 -12.68 -2.37 -4.38
CA SER A 14 -13.07 -1.78 -5.66
C SER A 14 -11.76 -1.37 -6.32
N GLY A 15 -11.14 -2.32 -7.04
CA GLY A 15 -9.77 -2.22 -7.53
C GLY A 15 -9.45 -0.94 -8.27
N GLU A 16 -10.45 -0.31 -8.85
CA GLU A 16 -10.30 0.90 -9.65
C GLU A 16 -9.63 2.06 -8.91
N GLU A 17 -10.10 2.49 -7.74
CA GLU A 17 -9.55 3.68 -7.05
C GLU A 17 -8.10 3.47 -6.55
N ILE A 18 -7.77 2.25 -6.12
CA ILE A 18 -6.42 1.92 -5.66
C ILE A 18 -5.48 1.74 -6.84
N LEU A 19 -5.96 1.12 -7.93
CA LEU A 19 -5.20 0.98 -9.17
C LEU A 19 -4.93 2.36 -9.78
N GLU A 20 -5.92 3.26 -9.78
CA GLU A 20 -5.78 4.65 -10.21
C GLU A 20 -4.76 5.40 -9.34
N PHE A 21 -4.88 5.32 -8.00
CA PHE A 21 -3.90 5.93 -7.09
C PHE A 21 -2.49 5.38 -7.33
N ARG A 22 -2.34 4.05 -7.42
CA ARG A 22 -1.07 3.37 -7.67
C ARG A 22 -0.45 3.85 -8.98
N ASN A 23 -1.21 3.81 -10.07
CA ASN A 23 -0.73 4.21 -11.39
C ASN A 23 -0.32 5.68 -11.41
N ARG A 24 -1.09 6.57 -10.75
CA ARG A 24 -0.73 7.99 -10.59
C ARG A 24 0.60 8.17 -9.86
N VAL A 25 0.79 7.48 -8.73
CA VAL A 25 2.04 7.56 -7.95
C VAL A 25 3.23 7.04 -8.77
N ILE A 26 3.06 5.95 -9.53
CA ILE A 26 4.10 5.41 -10.41
C ILE A 26 4.50 6.43 -11.48
N GLU A 27 3.51 7.00 -12.17
CA GLU A 27 3.73 7.97 -13.25
C GLU A 27 4.36 9.27 -12.74
N HIS A 28 3.98 9.71 -11.53
CA HIS A 28 4.39 10.99 -10.98
C HIS A 28 5.75 10.93 -10.27
N GLU A 29 5.96 9.92 -9.41
CA GLU A 29 7.15 9.80 -8.57
C GLU A 29 8.29 9.03 -9.25
N GLY A 30 8.00 8.30 -10.35
CA GLY A 30 8.98 7.46 -11.05
C GLY A 30 9.56 6.33 -10.19
N ALA A 31 8.85 5.93 -9.13
CA ALA A 31 9.37 5.11 -8.03
C ALA A 31 9.81 3.69 -8.44
N ALA A 32 9.19 3.11 -9.48
CA ALA A 32 9.56 1.81 -10.07
C ALA A 32 8.89 1.64 -11.44
N SER A 33 9.45 0.81 -12.32
CA SER A 33 8.78 0.48 -13.58
C SER A 33 7.54 -0.39 -13.33
N GLN A 34 6.54 -0.28 -14.20
CA GLN A 34 5.32 -1.08 -14.08
C GLN A 34 5.60 -2.60 -14.08
N VAL A 35 6.63 -3.04 -14.81
CA VAL A 35 7.07 -4.44 -14.85
C VAL A 35 7.58 -4.93 -13.49
N GLU A 36 8.34 -4.11 -12.77
CA GLU A 36 8.86 -4.46 -11.44
C GLU A 36 7.74 -4.57 -10.41
N ILE A 37 6.74 -3.69 -10.50
CA ILE A 37 5.59 -3.67 -9.60
C ILE A 37 4.72 -4.90 -9.83
N GLU A 38 4.41 -5.24 -11.09
CA GLU A 38 3.65 -6.44 -11.41
C GLU A 38 4.38 -7.74 -11.01
N ALA A 39 5.71 -7.74 -11.06
CA ALA A 39 6.51 -8.87 -10.57
C ALA A 39 6.43 -8.99 -9.04
N LEU A 40 6.49 -7.87 -8.32
CA LEU A 40 6.37 -7.83 -6.87
C LEU A 40 4.97 -8.22 -6.39
N GLU A 41 3.92 -7.76 -7.09
CA GLU A 41 2.53 -8.16 -6.86
C GLU A 41 2.36 -9.68 -7.00
N ARG A 42 2.92 -10.28 -8.05
CA ARG A 42 2.90 -11.73 -8.24
C ARG A 42 3.59 -12.47 -7.10
N GLN A 43 4.75 -12.01 -6.65
CA GLN A 43 5.46 -12.61 -5.51
C GLN A 43 4.66 -12.54 -4.21
N ILE A 44 3.91 -11.44 -4.00
CA ILE A 44 3.06 -11.27 -2.83
C ILE A 44 1.89 -12.25 -2.87
N VAL A 45 1.22 -12.37 -4.01
CA VAL A 45 0.11 -13.31 -4.21
C VAL A 45 0.58 -14.76 -4.05
N GLU A 46 1.75 -15.11 -4.58
CA GLU A 46 2.32 -16.45 -4.40
C GLU A 46 2.67 -16.75 -2.95
N SER A 47 3.29 -15.81 -2.25
CA SER A 47 3.63 -15.93 -0.83
C SER A 47 2.40 -15.94 0.08
N ALA A 48 1.29 -15.38 -0.37
CA ALA A 48 0.02 -15.43 0.34
C ALA A 48 -0.64 -16.82 0.30
N LYS A 49 -0.18 -17.78 -0.52
CA LYS A 49 -0.64 -19.18 -0.46
C LYS A 49 -0.40 -19.82 0.91
N ASP A 50 0.63 -19.34 1.63
CA ASP A 50 1.00 -19.77 2.99
C ASP A 50 0.62 -18.72 4.07
N GLY A 51 -0.20 -17.73 3.71
CA GLY A 51 -0.54 -16.59 4.55
C GLY A 51 -1.88 -15.94 4.22
N THR A 52 -2.08 -14.71 4.67
CA THR A 52 -3.23 -13.88 4.34
C THR A 52 -2.69 -12.54 3.86
N GLN A 53 -2.92 -12.22 2.58
CA GLN A 53 -2.60 -10.90 2.07
C GLN A 53 -3.53 -9.88 2.72
N TYR A 54 -2.98 -8.74 3.12
CA TYR A 54 -3.76 -7.61 3.58
C TYR A 54 -3.38 -6.36 2.78
N ASN A 55 -4.35 -5.45 2.67
CA ASN A 55 -4.18 -4.17 2.03
C ASN A 55 -4.63 -3.08 3.00
N LEU A 56 -3.82 -2.03 3.11
CA LEU A 56 -4.04 -0.88 3.96
C LEU A 56 -4.04 0.37 3.09
N VAL A 57 -4.98 1.28 3.32
CA VAL A 57 -4.94 2.63 2.74
C VAL A 57 -4.88 3.66 3.85
N ALA A 58 -4.05 4.68 3.64
CA ALA A 58 -4.02 5.86 4.46
C ALA A 58 -4.88 6.95 3.81
N LEU A 59 -5.79 7.54 4.59
CA LEU A 59 -6.63 8.65 4.13
C LEU A 59 -6.23 9.98 4.75
N LYS A 60 -6.31 11.05 3.96
CA LYS A 60 -6.26 12.45 4.38
C LYS A 60 -7.43 13.19 3.76
N ASN A 61 -8.33 13.73 4.58
CA ASN A 61 -9.55 14.40 4.11
C ASN A 61 -10.30 13.57 3.05
N GLU A 62 -10.54 12.29 3.35
CA GLU A 62 -11.22 11.31 2.46
C GLU A 62 -10.48 10.92 1.18
N ASN A 63 -9.31 11.51 0.90
CA ASN A 63 -8.48 11.14 -0.24
C ASN A 63 -7.43 10.09 0.16
N ILE A 64 -7.19 9.11 -0.72
CA ILE A 64 -6.09 8.15 -0.55
C ILE A 64 -4.77 8.89 -0.71
N VAL A 65 -3.90 8.76 0.30
CA VAL A 65 -2.55 9.36 0.31
C VAL A 65 -1.44 8.33 0.44
N ALA A 66 -1.77 7.11 0.85
CA ALA A 66 -0.88 5.97 0.76
C ALA A 66 -1.65 4.66 0.62
N TRP A 67 -0.98 3.67 0.05
CA TRP A 67 -1.43 2.30 -0.02
C TRP A 67 -0.26 1.38 0.35
N ALA A 68 -0.51 0.43 1.26
CA ALA A 68 0.43 -0.61 1.62
C ALA A 68 -0.18 -1.99 1.40
N SER A 69 0.63 -2.92 0.90
CA SER A 69 0.25 -4.32 0.71
C SER A 69 1.27 -5.21 1.38
N GLY A 70 0.78 -6.21 2.11
CA GLY A 70 1.60 -7.08 2.92
C GLY A 70 1.02 -8.47 3.07
N ILE A 71 1.76 -9.32 3.77
CA ILE A 71 1.36 -10.70 4.06
C ILE A 71 1.47 -10.93 5.55
N PHE A 72 0.38 -11.40 6.13
CA PHE A 72 0.37 -11.99 7.45
C PHE A 72 0.54 -13.51 7.34
N SER A 73 1.62 -14.06 7.89
CA SER A 73 1.77 -15.51 7.98
C SER A 73 1.46 -15.99 9.39
N LYS A 74 0.37 -16.75 9.55
CA LYS A 74 0.01 -17.39 10.83
C LYS A 74 1.07 -18.39 11.30
N VAL A 75 1.83 -18.98 10.38
CA VAL A 75 2.89 -19.97 10.67
C VAL A 75 4.11 -19.31 11.31
N ARG A 76 4.48 -18.11 10.84
CA ARG A 76 5.66 -17.37 11.30
C ARG A 76 5.35 -16.27 12.32
N LEU A 77 4.07 -15.96 12.55
CA LEU A 77 3.61 -14.83 13.38
C LEU A 77 4.28 -13.50 13.02
N THR A 78 4.57 -13.30 11.73
CA THR A 78 5.20 -12.08 11.22
C THR A 78 4.26 -11.40 10.24
N ASP A 79 4.02 -10.12 10.47
CA ASP A 79 3.48 -9.19 9.49
C ASP A 79 4.62 -8.55 8.72
N MET A 80 4.53 -8.59 7.40
CA MET A 80 5.50 -7.91 6.54
C MET A 80 4.78 -7.07 5.50
N ILE A 81 4.98 -5.76 5.57
CA ILE A 81 4.69 -4.86 4.45
C ILE A 81 5.69 -5.18 3.34
N ARG A 82 5.17 -5.44 2.15
CA ARG A 82 5.95 -5.81 0.96
C ARG A 82 5.97 -4.68 -0.07
N MET A 83 4.93 -3.86 -0.08
CA MET A 83 4.80 -2.68 -0.93
C MET A 83 4.22 -1.54 -0.14
N LEU A 84 4.74 -0.35 -0.41
CA LEU A 84 4.23 0.91 0.12
C LEU A 84 4.33 1.95 -0.99
N PHE A 85 3.19 2.55 -1.35
CA PHE A 85 3.06 3.69 -2.25
C PHE A 85 2.50 4.86 -1.46
N PHE A 86 3.03 6.05 -1.66
CA PHE A 86 2.49 7.26 -1.05
C PHE A 86 2.76 8.47 -1.96
N ASP A 87 1.93 9.49 -1.80
CA ASP A 87 1.95 10.70 -2.61
C ASP A 87 2.67 11.82 -1.83
N THR A 88 3.90 12.16 -2.24
CA THR A 88 4.74 13.09 -1.48
C THR A 88 4.26 14.53 -1.58
N ASP A 89 3.62 14.89 -2.69
CA ASP A 89 3.02 16.20 -2.91
C ASP A 89 1.85 16.46 -1.96
N ILE A 90 0.99 15.45 -1.75
CA ILE A 90 -0.13 15.58 -0.82
C ILE A 90 0.35 15.54 0.63
N LEU A 91 1.33 14.69 0.95
CA LEU A 91 1.79 14.49 2.32
C LEU A 91 2.69 15.62 2.81
N GLY A 92 3.61 16.10 1.96
CA GLY A 92 4.78 16.89 2.38
C GLY A 92 5.70 16.10 3.32
N GLU A 93 6.90 16.62 3.59
CA GLU A 93 7.93 15.92 4.40
C GLU A 93 7.40 15.46 5.77
N GLN A 94 6.73 16.36 6.52
CA GLN A 94 6.15 16.01 7.82
C GLN A 94 5.01 14.98 7.72
N GLY A 95 4.30 14.92 6.58
CA GLY A 95 3.27 13.91 6.35
C GLY A 95 3.88 12.54 6.11
N VAL A 96 4.98 12.48 5.36
CA VAL A 96 5.75 11.24 5.12
C VAL A 96 6.33 10.70 6.42
N ASP A 97 6.96 11.55 7.24
CA ASP A 97 7.53 11.12 8.53
C ASP A 97 6.45 10.55 9.47
N ASN A 98 5.30 11.22 9.55
CA ASN A 98 4.17 10.74 10.35
C ASN A 98 3.59 9.43 9.80
N LEU A 99 3.54 9.28 8.48
CA LEU A 99 3.07 8.05 7.82
C LEU A 99 3.99 6.88 8.18
N LEU A 100 5.30 7.05 8.04
CA LEU A 100 6.29 6.01 8.30
C LEU A 100 6.39 5.66 9.79
N TYR A 101 6.22 6.61 10.70
CA TYR A 101 6.20 6.34 12.15
C TYR A 101 5.00 5.48 12.59
N GLN A 102 3.87 5.55 11.87
CA GLN A 102 2.66 4.79 12.18
C GLN A 102 2.69 3.34 11.66
N LEU A 103 3.62 3.01 10.77
CA LEU A 103 3.82 1.68 10.19
C LEU A 103 4.83 0.87 11.01
#